data_AF-A0A432P9T6-F1
#
_entry.id   AF-A0A432P9T6-F1
#
_cell.length_a   1.000
_cell.length_b   1.000
_cell.length_c   1.000
_cell.angle_alpha   90.00
_cell.angle_beta   90.00
_cell.angle_gamma   90.00
#
_symmetry.space_group_name_H-M   'P 1'
#
loop_
_entity.id
_entity.type
_entity.pdbx_description
1 polymer ?
#
loop_
_entity_poly.entity_id
_entity_poly.type
_entity_poly.pdbx_seq_one_letter_code
_entity_poly.pdbx_strand_id
1 'polypeptide(L)' 'AVDPQAWLTQTLERLANGWPSSEIDALMPWNYAA' A
#
# COMPACT_ATOMS: atom_id res chain seq x y z
N ALA A 1 -0.84 -6.90 -14.19
CA ALA A 1 -1.10 -5.45 -14.08
C ALA A 1 -1.69 -5.20 -12.70
N VAL A 2 -1.23 -4.19 -12.00
CA VAL A 2 -1.76 -3.83 -10.67
C VAL A 2 -3.09 -3.10 -10.89
N ASP A 3 -4.14 -3.51 -10.18
CA ASP A 3 -5.38 -2.74 -10.13
C ASP A 3 -5.13 -1.46 -9.29
N PRO A 4 -5.21 -0.26 -9.88
CA PRO A 4 -4.94 0.98 -9.17
C PRO A 4 -5.88 1.20 -7.98
N GLN A 5 -7.14 0.76 -8.08
CA GLN A 5 -8.13 0.95 -7.04
C GLN A 5 -7.84 0.03 -5.84
N ALA A 6 -7.54 -1.25 -6.12
CA ALA A 6 -7.25 -2.23 -5.08
C ALA A 6 -5.95 -1.90 -4.31
N TRP A 7 -4.92 -1.42 -5.02
CA TRP A 7 -3.69 -0.93 -4.39
C TRP A 7 -3.92 0.29 -3.49
N LEU A 8 -4.71 1.26 -3.97
CA LEU A 8 -5.00 2.48 -3.21
C LEU A 8 -5.75 2.15 -1.90
N THR A 9 -6.74 1.26 -1.96
CA THR A 9 -7.49 0.82 -0.78
C THR A 9 -6.57 0.18 0.26
N GLN A 10 -5.72 -0.78 -0.13
CA GLN A 10 -4.78 -1.42 0.79
C GLN A 10 -3.79 -0.40 1.39
N THR A 11 -3.33 0.56 0.60
CA THR A 11 -2.40 1.60 1.07
C THR A 11 -3.06 2.48 2.13
N LEU A 12 -4.30 2.91 1.89
CA LEU A 12 -5.06 3.71 2.86
C LEU A 12 -5.35 2.92 4.14
N GLU A 13 -5.69 1.64 4.05
CA GLU A 13 -5.87 0.76 5.21
C GLU A 13 -4.60 0.64 6.04
N ARG A 14 -3.44 0.45 5.40
CA ARG A 14 -2.15 0.39 6.09
C ARG A 14 -1.82 1.71 6.79
N LEU A 15 -2.00 2.84 6.10
CA LEU A 15 -1.78 4.17 6.68
C LEU A 15 -2.70 4.44 7.87
N ALA A 16 -3.98 4.07 7.76
CA ALA A 16 -4.95 4.20 8.85
C ALA A 16 -4.60 3.32 10.07
N ASN A 17 -3.95 2.17 9.85
CA ASN A 17 -3.45 1.29 10.92
C ASN A 17 -2.12 1.76 11.54
N GLY A 18 -1.62 2.95 11.18
CA GLY A 18 -0.40 3.52 11.75
C GLY A 18 0.87 2.94 11.13
N TRP A 19 0.88 2.74 9.81
CA TRP A 19 2.04 2.23 9.10
C TRP A 19 3.33 2.98 9.47
N PRO A 20 4.41 2.27 9.83
CA PRO A 20 5.66 2.92 10.17
C PRO A 20 6.27 3.61 8.95
N SER A 21 6.68 4.87 9.11
CA SER A 21 7.25 5.66 8.01
C SER A 21 8.53 5.05 7.41
N SER A 22 9.23 4.21 8.19
CA SER A 22 10.40 3.44 7.74
C SER A 22 10.08 2.37 6.69
N GLU A 23 8.80 2.01 6.51
CA GLU A 23 8.36 0.97 5.58
C GLU A 23 7.51 1.54 4.43
N ILE A 24 7.60 2.84 4.15
CA ILE A 24 6.85 3.46 3.04
C ILE A 24 7.16 2.79 1.68
N ASP A 25 8.37 2.29 1.48
CA ASP A 25 8.74 1.58 0.24
C ASP A 25 7.82 0.36 -0.02
N ALA A 26 7.33 -0.30 1.03
CA ALA A 26 6.41 -1.44 0.90
C ALA A 26 4.97 -1.05 0.50
N LEU A 27 4.64 0.25 0.52
CA LEU A 27 3.37 0.78 0.03
C LEU A 27 3.39 1.06 -1.48
N MET A 28 4.55 0.96 -2.12
CA MET A 28 4.65 1.27 -3.54
C MET A 28 3.88 0.24 -4.40
N PRO A 29 3.30 0.66 -5.54
CA PRO A 29 2.40 -0.18 -6.32
C PRO A 29 3.07 -1.43 -6.90
N TRP A 30 4.40 -1.43 -7.07
CA TRP A 30 5.14 -2.63 -7.47
C TRP A 30 5.30 -3.68 -6.35
N ASN A 31 5.12 -3.28 -5.09
CA ASN A 31 5.10 -4.19 -3.93
C ASN A 31 3.69 -4.71 -3.61
N TYR A 32 2.68 -4.27 -4.38
CA TYR A 32 1.33 -4.78 -4.26
C TYR A 32 1.22 -6.19 -4.87
N ALA A 33 1.30 -7.20 -4.00
CA ALA A 33 0.85 -8.55 -4.31
C ALA A 33 -0.62 -8.65 -3.87
N ALA A 34 -1.54 -8.60 -4.84
CA ALA A 34 -2.98 -8.79 -4.63
C ALA A 34 -3.27 -10.18 -4.04
#